data_AF-A0A3N9NAS9-F1
#
_entry.id   AF-A0A3N9NAS9-F1
#
_cell.length_a   1.000
_cell.length_b   1.000
_cell.length_c   1.000
_cell.angle_alpha   90.00
_cell.angle_beta   90.00
_cell.angle_gamma   90.00
#
_symmetry.space_group_name_H-M   'P 1'
#
loop_
_entity.id
_entity.type
_entity.pdbx_description
1 polymer ?
#
loop_
_entity_poly.entity_id
_entity_poly.type
_entity_poly.pdbx_seq_one_letter_code
_entity_poly.pdbx_strand_id
1 'polypeptide(L)'
;MGIDSTNTLDIYGVVIPTQWDRRGNIIQVAIQTDSFEKYLVGGDNDAEVMRRLDQTIHVRGVIIGEDVVGHKIITVQWIDNLTPTQMI
;
A
#
# COMPACT_ATOMS: atom_id res chain seq x y z
N MET A 1 -15.04 -19.02 19.02
CA MET A 1 -14.78 -17.62 18.63
C MET A 1 -13.85 -17.69 17.44
N GLY A 2 -14.42 -17.79 16.24
CA GLY A 2 -13.63 -17.97 15.02
C GLY A 2 -13.02 -16.63 14.64
N ILE A 3 -11.69 -16.56 14.60
CA ILE A 3 -11.03 -15.49 13.87
C ILE A 3 -11.28 -15.86 12.41
N ASP A 4 -12.21 -15.16 11.75
CA ASP A 4 -12.28 -15.24 10.30
C ASP A 4 -10.89 -14.83 9.79
N SER A 5 -10.20 -15.76 9.16
CA SER A 5 -8.90 -15.55 8.53
C SER A 5 -9.08 -14.67 7.29
N THR A 6 -9.48 -13.42 7.49
CA THR A 6 -9.69 -12.45 6.41
C THR A 6 -8.34 -12.02 5.85
N ASN A 7 -7.77 -12.85 4.97
CA ASN A 7 -6.60 -12.64 4.09
C ASN A 7 -5.72 -11.42 4.45
N THR A 8 -5.11 -11.46 5.62
CA THR A 8 -4.08 -10.50 5.99
C THR A 8 -2.83 -10.83 5.19
N LEU A 9 -2.22 -9.82 4.56
CA LEU A 9 -0.99 -9.96 3.79
C LEU A 9 0.06 -8.98 4.29
N ASP A 10 1.31 -9.42 4.25
CA ASP A 10 2.49 -8.59 4.45
C ASP A 10 3.05 -8.20 3.07
N ILE A 11 3.27 -6.91 2.86
CA ILE A 11 3.74 -6.31 1.60
C ILE A 11 4.99 -5.51 1.90
N TYR A 12 6.04 -5.75 1.13
CA TYR A 12 7.29 -5.00 1.16
C TYR A 12 7.42 -4.27 -0.17
N GLY A 13 7.63 -2.97 -0.12
CA GLY A 13 7.72 -2.20 -1.35
C GLY A 13 7.87 -0.70 -1.13
N VAL A 14 7.93 0.03 -2.24
CA VAL A 14 8.04 1.49 -2.25
C VAL A 14 6.66 2.11 -2.47
N VAL A 15 6.38 3.20 -1.75
CA VAL A 15 5.16 3.97 -1.98
C VAL A 15 5.32 4.83 -3.23
N ILE A 16 4.46 4.62 -4.21
CA ILE A 16 4.44 5.37 -5.47
C ILE A 16 3.10 6.10 -5.64
N PRO A 17 3.10 7.27 -6.29
CA PRO A 17 1.85 7.91 -6.68
C PRO A 17 1.21 7.19 -7.87
N THR A 18 -0.11 7.06 -7.87
CA THR A 18 -0.88 6.47 -8.98
C THR A 18 -1.83 7.43 -9.65
N GLN A 19 -2.26 8.48 -8.94
CA GLN A 19 -3.18 9.47 -9.47
C GLN A 19 -2.89 10.87 -8.93
N TRP A 20 -3.05 11.87 -9.80
CA TRP A 20 -2.94 13.29 -9.49
C TRP A 20 -4.23 14.01 -9.85
N ASP A 21 -4.56 15.04 -9.08
CA ASP A 21 -5.59 15.99 -9.47
C ASP A 21 -5.07 16.97 -10.55
N ARG A 22 -5.97 17.83 -11.06
CA ARG A 22 -5.63 18.83 -12.09
C ARG A 22 -4.67 19.93 -11.60
N ARG A 23 -4.41 20.00 -10.30
CA ARG A 23 -3.52 20.98 -9.67
C ARG A 23 -2.14 20.39 -9.36
N GLY A 24 -1.92 19.11 -9.65
CA GLY A 24 -0.68 18.40 -9.40
C GLY A 24 -0.58 17.77 -8.00
N ASN A 25 -1.66 17.74 -7.22
CA ASN A 25 -1.66 17.06 -5.93
C ASN A 25 -1.87 15.56 -6.12
N ILE A 26 -1.14 14.75 -5.37
CA ILE A 26 -1.34 13.29 -5.34
C ILE A 26 -2.67 13.02 -4.62
N ILE A 27 -3.53 12.23 -5.26
CA ILE A 27 -4.85 11.84 -4.71
C ILE A 27 -5.01 10.34 -4.55
N GLN A 28 -4.01 9.56 -5.01
CA GLN A 28 -3.96 8.11 -4.79
C GLN A 28 -2.51 7.64 -4.83
N VAL A 29 -2.19 6.68 -3.95
CA VAL A 29 -0.89 6.00 -3.89
C VAL A 29 -1.06 4.50 -3.96
N ALA A 30 0.03 3.82 -4.32
CA ALA A 30 0.16 2.37 -4.29
C ALA A 30 1.47 1.97 -3.63
N ILE A 31 1.52 0.73 -3.17
CA ILE A 31 2.76 0.07 -2.78
C ILE A 31 3.21 -0.78 -3.96
N GLN A 32 4.38 -0.49 -4.51
CA GLN A 32 5.00 -1.28 -5.56
C GLN A 32 6.07 -2.20 -4.97
N THR A 33 5.92 -3.50 -5.17
CA THR A 33 6.90 -4.50 -4.76
C THR A 33 8.09 -4.56 -5.73
N ASP A 34 9.15 -5.26 -5.34
CA ASP A 34 10.31 -5.52 -6.21
C ASP A 34 9.96 -6.35 -7.46
N SER A 35 8.87 -7.13 -7.40
CA SER A 35 8.30 -7.86 -8.54
C SER A 35 7.44 -6.98 -9.45
N PHE A 36 7.40 -5.66 -9.21
CA PHE A 36 6.58 -4.66 -9.88
C PHE A 36 5.06 -4.83 -9.71
N GLU A 37 4.62 -5.71 -8.80
CA GLU A 37 3.20 -5.81 -8.42
C GLU A 37 2.78 -4.53 -7.69
N LYS A 38 1.56 -4.07 -7.97
CA LYS A 38 1.01 -2.83 -7.40
C LYS A 38 -0.20 -3.14 -6.54
N TYR A 39 -0.17 -2.61 -5.32
CA TYR A 39 -1.26 -2.68 -4.37
C TYR A 39 -1.78 -1.26 -4.14
N LEU A 40 -2.98 -0.98 -4.64
CA LEU A 40 -3.62 0.33 -4.45
C LEU A 40 -4.03 0.46 -2.98
N VAL A 41 -3.69 1.60 -2.37
CA VAL A 41 -4.10 1.87 -0.99
C VAL A 41 -5.50 2.48 -1.00
N GLY A 42 -6.42 1.86 -0.27
CA GLY A 42 -7.79 2.34 -0.10
C GLY A 42 -8.22 2.39 1.37
N GLY A 43 -9.27 3.17 1.63
CA GLY A 43 -9.82 3.36 2.98
C GLY A 43 -9.13 4.48 3.77
N ASP A 44 -9.36 4.49 5.09
CA ASP A 44 -9.02 5.63 5.96
C ASP A 44 -7.52 5.89 6.14
N ASN A 45 -6.67 4.90 5.82
CA ASN A 45 -5.22 5.00 5.99
C ASN A 45 -4.47 5.51 4.76
N ASP A 46 -5.15 6.01 3.72
CA ASP A 46 -4.48 6.57 2.53
C ASP A 46 -3.48 7.68 2.92
N ALA A 47 -3.90 8.57 3.84
CA ALA A 47 -3.14 9.77 4.13
C ALA A 47 -1.86 9.45 4.89
N GLU A 48 -1.90 8.38 5.70
CA GLU A 48 -0.73 7.89 6.40
C GLU A 48 0.28 7.25 5.43
N VAL A 49 -0.18 6.45 4.47
CA VAL A 49 0.71 5.85 3.46
C VAL A 49 1.28 6.92 2.53
N MET A 50 0.46 7.91 2.14
CA MET A 50 0.87 9.00 1.26
C MET A 50 2.02 9.83 1.85
N ARG A 51 2.13 9.95 3.17
CA ARG A 51 3.28 10.62 3.84
C ARG A 51 4.60 9.88 3.66
N ARG A 52 4.57 8.63 3.21
CA ARG A 52 5.74 7.78 2.97
C ARG A 52 6.06 7.63 1.48
N LEU A 53 5.59 8.57 0.65
CA LEU A 53 5.94 8.64 -0.76
C LEU A 53 7.45 8.50 -0.96
N ASP A 54 7.85 7.68 -1.94
CA ASP A 54 9.25 7.35 -2.28
C ASP A 54 10.04 6.65 -1.15
N GLN A 55 9.36 6.17 -0.09
CA GLN A 55 9.97 5.37 0.96
C GLN A 55 9.66 3.89 0.80
N THR A 56 10.65 3.05 1.11
CA THR A 56 10.47 1.61 1.26
C THR A 56 9.82 1.31 2.61
N ILE A 57 8.73 0.56 2.58
CA ILE A 57 7.89 0.28 3.73
C ILE A 57 7.56 -1.21 3.83
N HIS A 58 7.28 -1.65 5.05
CA HIS A 58 6.60 -2.92 5.32
C HIS A 58 5.18 -2.60 5.77
N VAL A 59 4.20 -3.14 5.06
CA VAL A 59 2.79 -2.96 5.35
C VAL A 59 2.16 -4.30 5.64
N ARG A 60 1.31 -4.31 6.66
CA ARG A 60 0.32 -5.37 6.85
C ARG A 60 -1.05 -4.81 6.52
N GLY A 61 -1.77 -5.49 5.63
CA GLY A 61 -3.08 -5.05 5.18
C GLY A 61 -4.01 -6.20 4.82
N VAL A 62 -5.22 -5.86 4.39
CA VAL A 62 -6.23 -6.82 3.91
C VAL A 62 -6.67 -6.38 2.51
N ILE A 63 -6.79 -7.34 1.60
CA ILE A 63 -7.37 -7.06 0.27
C ILE A 63 -8.86 -6.83 0.45
N ILE A 64 -9.33 -5.66 0.00
CA ILE A 64 -10.75 -5.27 0.04
C ILE A 64 -11.42 -5.30 -1.34
N GLY A 65 -10.64 -5.54 -2.39
CA GLY A 65 -11.14 -5.65 -3.75
C GLY A 65 -10.04 -5.57 -4.79
N GLU A 66 -10.47 -5.33 -6.03
CA GLU A 66 -9.61 -5.18 -7.20
C GLU A 66 -10.16 -4.03 -8.05
N ASP A 67 -9.29 -3.24 -8.67
CA ASP A 67 -9.71 -2.23 -9.62
C ASP A 67 -10.09 -2.84 -10.99
N VAL A 68 -10.53 -2.01 -11.92
CA VAL A 68 -10.95 -2.45 -13.27
C VAL A 68 -9.81 -2.98 -14.14
N VAL A 69 -8.55 -2.77 -13.74
CA VAL A 69 -7.33 -3.16 -14.48
C VAL A 69 -6.69 -4.41 -13.86
N GLY A 70 -7.18 -4.87 -12.70
CA GLY A 70 -6.67 -6.05 -12.01
C GLY A 70 -5.73 -5.74 -10.84
N HIS A 71 -5.59 -4.47 -10.43
CA HIS A 71 -4.77 -4.13 -9.27
C HIS A 71 -5.54 -4.38 -7.98
N LYS A 72 -4.90 -5.09 -7.04
CA LYS A 72 -5.46 -5.35 -5.71
C LYS A 72 -5.57 -4.04 -4.93
N ILE A 73 -6.73 -3.81 -4.33
CA ILE A 73 -6.97 -2.71 -3.41
C ILE A 73 -6.85 -3.23 -1.99
N ILE A 74 -6.00 -2.58 -1.19
CA ILE A 74 -5.75 -2.97 0.20
C ILE A 74 -6.20 -1.89 1.17
N THR A 75 -6.67 -2.32 2.34
CA THR A 75 -6.71 -1.46 3.52
C THR A 75 -5.51 -1.80 4.40
N VAL A 76 -4.69 -0.79 4.67
CA VAL A 76 -3.53 -0.90 5.55
C VAL A 76 -4.00 -1.00 6.99
N GLN A 77 -3.49 -1.95 7.75
CA GLN A 77 -3.76 -2.11 9.19
C GLN A 77 -2.55 -1.71 10.04
N TRP A 78 -1.36 -1.87 9.48
CA TRP A 78 -0.10 -1.50 10.12
C TRP A 78 0.95 -1.16 9.06
N ILE A 79 1.85 -0.25 9.40
CA ILE A 79 2.88 0.24 8.50
C ILE A 79 4.14 0.60 9.28
N ASP A 80 5.29 0.21 8.74
CA ASP A 80 6.60 0.55 9.26
C ASP A 80 7.56 0.94 8.13
N ASN A 81 8.51 1.80 8.47
CA ASN A 81 9.53 2.25 7.53
C ASN A 81 10.66 1.23 7.55
N LEU A 82 11.03 0.72 6.37
CA LEU A 82 12.19 -0.13 6.27
C LEU A 82 13.43 0.75 6.19
N THR A 83 14.23 0.68 7.23
CA THR A 83 15.55 1.31 7.22
C THR A 83 16.48 0.52 6.29
N PRO A 84 17.53 1.14 5.70
CA PRO A 84 18.46 0.44 4.82
C PRO A 84 19.09 -0.83 5.42
N THR A 85 19.14 -0.91 6.76
CA THR A 85 19.67 -2.07 7.50
C THR A 85 18.70 -3.27 7.54
N GLN A 86 17.43 -3.10 7.16
CA GLN A 86 16.40 -4.15 7.14
C GLN A 86 16.17 -4.74 5.74
N MET A 87 16.95 -4.33 4.74
CA MET A 87 16.88 -4.82 3.36
C MET A 87 17.82 -6.01 3.08
N ILE A 88 18.27 -6.73 4.11
CA ILE A 88 19.26 -7.84 4.04
C ILE A 88 18.67 -9.17 4.46
#